data_AF-A0A2E9SIN7-F1
#
_entry.id   AF-A0A2E9SIN7-F1
#
_cell.length_a   1.000
_cell.length_b   1.000
_cell.length_c   1.000
_cell.angle_alpha   90.00
_cell.angle_beta   90.00
_cell.angle_gamma   90.00
#
_symmetry.space_group_name_H-M   'P 1'
#
loop_
_entity.id
_entity.type
_entity.pdbx_description
1 polymer ?
#
loop_
_entity_poly.entity_id
_entity_poly.type
_entity_poly.pdbx_seq_one_letter_code
_entity_poly.pdbx_strand_id
1 'polypeptide(L)'
;MLLLVSHASKLHLASDIALTSVVFGLEPTLVLWPAVARRFADDAPLKKKLEEFGVSSLFQLSANSDCSPDIPVIDAHQITTLMTQHQKVQSF
;
A
#
# COMPACT_ATOMS: atom_id res chain seq x y z
N MET A 1 9.73 1.12 -5.29
CA MET A 1 9.13 -0.18 -5.74
C MET A 1 7.63 -0.12 -5.52
N LEU A 2 6.80 -0.65 -6.43
CA LEU A 2 5.35 -0.63 -6.28
C LEU A 2 4.82 -1.98 -5.77
N LEU A 3 4.00 -1.96 -4.71
CA LEU A 3 3.33 -3.10 -4.11
C LEU A 3 1.82 -2.94 -4.24
N LEU A 4 1.20 -3.76 -5.08
CA LEU A 4 -0.24 -3.81 -5.27
C LEU A 4 -0.82 -4.88 -4.34
N VAL A 5 -1.68 -4.51 -3.41
CA VAL A 5 -2.24 -5.43 -2.40
C VAL A 5 -3.74 -5.53 -2.59
N SER A 6 -4.16 -6.63 -3.23
CA SER A 6 -5.55 -6.93 -3.56
C SER A 6 -6.22 -7.86 -2.55
N HIS A 7 -5.42 -8.70 -1.87
CA HIS A 7 -5.91 -9.67 -0.88
C HIS A 7 -5.54 -9.29 0.55
N ALA A 8 -6.55 -9.20 1.44
CA ALA A 8 -6.35 -8.83 2.85
C ALA A 8 -5.46 -9.83 3.61
N SER A 9 -5.49 -11.12 3.24
CA SER A 9 -4.64 -12.16 3.82
C SER A 9 -3.15 -11.97 3.51
N LYS A 10 -2.80 -11.11 2.55
CA LYS A 10 -1.42 -10.82 2.16
C LYS A 10 -0.91 -9.48 2.67
N LEU A 11 -1.73 -8.71 3.38
CA LEU A 11 -1.38 -7.38 3.89
C LEU A 11 -0.06 -7.40 4.68
N HIS A 12 0.06 -8.27 5.69
CA HIS A 12 1.28 -8.35 6.51
C HIS A 12 2.52 -8.72 5.69
N LEU A 13 2.39 -9.66 4.74
CA LEU A 13 3.51 -10.05 3.88
C LEU A 13 3.96 -8.88 3.00
N ALA A 14 3.01 -8.16 2.39
CA ALA A 14 3.33 -6.98 1.59
C ALA A 14 3.98 -5.88 2.44
N SER A 15 3.51 -5.68 3.67
CA SER A 15 4.12 -4.75 4.62
C SER A 15 5.53 -5.16 5.04
N ASP A 16 5.80 -6.43 5.31
CA ASP A 16 7.16 -6.91 5.64
C ASP A 16 8.12 -6.73 4.46
N ILE A 17 7.65 -6.92 3.22
CA ILE A 17 8.42 -6.62 2.01
C ILE A 17 8.68 -5.12 1.88
N ALA A 18 7.69 -4.26 2.18
CA ALA A 18 7.87 -2.81 2.19
C ALA A 18 8.95 -2.39 3.20
N LEU A 19 8.85 -2.88 4.44
CA LEU A 19 9.82 -2.61 5.51
C LEU A 19 11.22 -3.06 5.12
N THR A 20 11.34 -4.28 4.58
CA THR A 20 12.61 -4.80 4.08
C THR A 20 13.19 -3.91 2.98
N SER A 21 12.34 -3.38 2.10
CA SER A 21 12.76 -2.49 1.02
C SER A 21 13.32 -1.18 1.55
N VAL A 22 12.73 -0.61 2.60
CA VAL A 22 13.29 0.57 3.26
C VAL A 22 14.67 0.29 3.84
N VAL A 23 14.88 -0.88 4.47
CA VAL A 23 16.20 -1.28 4.99
C VAL A 23 17.27 -1.32 3.89
N PHE A 24 16.89 -1.67 2.66
CA PHE A 24 17.78 -1.66 1.50
C PHE A 24 17.86 -0.30 0.78
N GLY A 25 17.34 0.78 1.38
CA GLY A 25 17.38 2.13 0.81
C GLY A 25 16.45 2.33 -0.38
N LEU A 26 15.42 1.49 -0.53
CA LEU A 26 14.39 1.66 -1.54
C LEU A 26 13.17 2.39 -0.94
N GLU A 27 12.46 3.12 -1.79
CA GLU A 27 11.20 3.77 -1.43
C GLU A 27 10.03 2.90 -1.92
N PRO A 28 9.37 2.13 -1.04
CA PRO A 28 8.19 1.35 -1.42
C PRO A 28 6.94 2.23 -1.48
N THR A 29 6.12 2.00 -2.50
CA THR A 29 4.78 2.55 -2.65
C THR A 29 3.77 1.42 -2.51
N LEU A 30 2.84 1.52 -1.57
CA LEU A 30 1.75 0.55 -1.39
C LEU A 30 0.46 1.11 -1.99
N VAL A 31 -0.24 0.27 -2.74
CA VAL A 31 -1.60 0.54 -3.21
C VAL A 31 -2.50 -0.57 -2.72
N LEU A 32 -3.47 -0.22 -1.87
CA LEU A 32 -4.37 -1.14 -1.22
C LEU A 32 -5.73 -1.16 -1.93
N TRP A 33 -6.28 -2.34 -2.18
CA TRP A 33 -7.68 -2.48 -2.59
C TRP A 33 -8.59 -2.15 -1.41
N PRO A 34 -9.85 -1.75 -1.64
CA PRO A 34 -10.76 -1.27 -0.59
C PRO A 34 -10.92 -2.22 0.62
N ALA A 35 -11.03 -3.52 0.36
CA ALA A 35 -11.11 -4.52 1.43
C ALA A 35 -9.82 -4.59 2.27
N VAL A 36 -8.66 -4.40 1.63
CA VAL A 36 -7.36 -4.37 2.30
C VAL A 36 -7.17 -3.07 3.06
N ALA A 37 -7.56 -1.94 2.47
CA ALA A 37 -7.53 -0.62 3.10
C ALA A 37 -8.34 -0.59 4.40
N ARG A 38 -9.51 -1.23 4.43
CA ARG A 38 -10.31 -1.41 5.67
C ARG A 38 -9.59 -2.25 6.71
N ARG A 39 -9.06 -3.42 6.30
CA ARG A 39 -8.30 -4.27 7.22
C ARG A 39 -7.09 -3.55 7.80
N PHE A 40 -6.39 -2.77 6.97
CA PHE A 40 -5.29 -1.91 7.40
C PHE A 40 -5.77 -0.79 8.32
N ALA A 41 -6.94 -0.21 8.06
CA ALA A 41 -7.56 0.81 8.92
C ALA A 41 -7.79 0.29 10.35
N ASP A 42 -8.13 -0.98 10.50
CA ASP A 42 -8.35 -1.63 11.80
C ASP A 42 -7.04 -2.12 12.49
N ASP A 43 -5.91 -2.12 11.79
CA ASP A 43 -4.63 -2.65 12.27
C ASP A 43 -3.68 -1.53 12.74
N ALA A 44 -3.99 -0.93 13.88
CA ALA A 44 -3.18 0.13 14.48
C ALA A 44 -1.69 -0.25 14.70
N PRO A 45 -1.35 -1.48 15.18
CA PRO A 45 0.05 -1.91 15.28
C PRO A 45 0.79 -1.87 13.95
N LEU A 46 0.17 -2.34 12.86
CA LEU A 46 0.78 -2.34 11.55
C LEU A 46 0.97 -0.92 10.99
N LYS A 47 -0.02 -0.04 11.15
CA LYS A 47 0.10 1.39 10.76
C LYS A 47 1.31 2.03 11.42
N LYS A 48 1.39 1.93 12.76
CA LYS A 48 2.48 2.50 13.55
C LYS A 48 3.84 1.95 13.11
N LYS A 49 3.93 0.65 12.84
CA LYS A 49 5.15 0.01 12.33
C LYS A 49 5.54 0.56 10.96
N LEU A 50 4.61 0.74 10.03
CA LEU A 50 4.92 1.30 8.71
C LEU A 50 5.39 2.76 8.81
N GLU A 51 4.74 3.57 9.64
CA GLU A 51 5.10 4.97 9.87
C GLU A 51 6.49 5.12 10.53
N GLU A 52 6.76 4.36 11.60
CA GLU A 52 8.04 4.40 12.34
C GLU A 52 9.24 4.06 11.46
N PHE A 53 9.04 3.15 10.50
CA PHE A 53 10.08 2.72 9.57
C PHE A 53 10.06 3.48 8.24
N GLY A 54 9.32 4.59 8.15
CA GLY A 54 9.40 5.50 6.99
C GLY A 54 8.66 5.05 5.73
N VAL A 55 7.72 4.10 5.82
CA VAL A 55 6.84 3.72 4.71
C VAL A 55 5.72 4.76 4.61
N SER A 56 5.99 5.85 3.88
CA SER A 56 5.09 7.00 3.79
C SER A 56 4.20 7.01 2.54
N SER A 57 4.59 6.28 1.48
CA SER A 57 3.83 6.22 0.22
C SER A 57 2.79 5.11 0.26
N LEU A 58 1.59 5.44 0.75
CA LEU A 58 0.48 4.51 0.90
C LEU A 58 -0.82 5.12 0.35
N PHE A 59 -1.45 4.40 -0.59
CA PHE A 59 -2.66 4.81 -1.27
C PHE A 59 -3.71 3.69 -1.22
N GLN A 60 -4.98 4.04 -1.41
CA GLN A 60 -6.05 3.08 -1.65
C GLN A 60 -6.69 3.31 -3.02
N LEU A 61 -7.08 2.23 -3.68
CA LEU A 61 -7.86 2.31 -4.92
C LEU A 61 -9.27 2.84 -4.62
N SER A 62 -9.75 3.78 -5.42
CA SER A 62 -11.15 4.18 -5.39
C SER A 62 -12.04 2.99 -5.78
N ALA A 63 -12.97 2.65 -4.90
CA ALA A 63 -14.12 1.83 -5.26
C ALA A 63 -15.38 2.53 -4.81
N ASN A 64 -16.45 2.30 -5.58
CA ASN A 64 -17.68 3.10 -5.67
C ASN A 64 -18.38 3.49 -4.35
N SER A 65 -17.96 3.06 -3.15
CA SER A 65 -18.61 3.48 -1.89
C SER A 65 -17.82 3.34 -0.58
N ASP A 66 -16.62 2.74 -0.56
CA ASP A 66 -16.12 2.10 0.69
C ASP A 66 -14.60 2.34 0.93
N CYS A 67 -14.19 3.61 0.93
CA CYS A 67 -12.81 4.04 1.15
C CYS A 67 -12.55 4.39 2.63
N SER A 68 -11.38 4.06 3.14
CA SER A 68 -10.93 4.49 4.48
C SER A 68 -10.69 6.01 4.50
N PRO A 69 -11.14 6.77 5.50
CA PRO A 69 -10.92 8.22 5.53
C PRO A 69 -9.45 8.61 5.70
N ASP A 70 -8.63 7.72 6.27
CA ASP A 70 -7.25 8.03 6.67
C ASP A 70 -6.22 7.75 5.57
N ILE A 71 -6.65 7.22 4.41
CA ILE A 71 -5.76 6.78 3.34
C ILE A 71 -6.05 7.58 2.06
N PRO A 72 -5.05 8.23 1.45
CA PRO A 72 -5.24 8.93 0.18
C PRO A 72 -5.80 7.99 -0.90
N VAL A 73 -6.88 8.42 -1.55
CA VAL A 73 -7.56 7.65 -2.60
C VAL A 73 -6.94 7.96 -3.96
N ILE A 74 -6.69 6.93 -4.77
CA ILE A 74 -6.26 7.05 -6.15
C ILE A 74 -7.18 6.29 -7.10
N ASP A 75 -7.29 6.76 -8.33
CA ASP A 75 -8.08 6.12 -9.39
C ASP A 75 -7.24 5.17 -10.27
N ALA A 76 -7.91 4.52 -11.23
CA ALA A 76 -7.28 3.58 -12.16
C ALA A 76 -6.22 4.24 -13.07
N HIS A 77 -6.39 5.51 -13.41
CA HIS A 77 -5.42 6.24 -14.24
C HIS A 77 -4.13 6.54 -13.45
N GLN A 78 -4.28 6.92 -12.18
CA GLN A 78 -3.16 7.15 -11.28
C GLN A 78 -2.39 5.86 -11.01
N ILE A 79 -3.05 4.71 -10.85
CA ILE A 79 -2.34 3.42 -10.76
C ILE A 79 -1.55 3.11 -12.01
N THR A 80 -2.14 3.33 -13.19
CA THR A 80 -1.44 3.12 -14.47
C THR A 80 -0.19 3.98 -14.53
N THR A 81 -0.27 5.23 -14.04
CA THR A 81 0.88 6.13 -13.93
C THR A 81 1.93 5.61 -12.94
N LEU A 82 1.51 5.13 -11.76
CA LEU A 82 2.43 4.55 -10.79
C LEU A 82 3.15 3.32 -11.34
N MET A 83 2.45 2.48 -12.10
CA MET A 83 3.04 1.28 -12.71
C MET A 83 4.12 1.62 -13.75
N THR A 84 4.01 2.74 -14.47
CA THR A 84 5.04 3.18 -15.43
C THR A 84 6.21 3.89 -14.76
N GLN A 85 5.99 4.55 -13.63
CA GLN A 85 7.02 5.25 -12.86
C GLN A 85 7.93 4.31 -12.05
N HIS A 86 7.46 3.09 -11.75
CA HIS A 86 8.20 2.14 -10.93
C HIS A 86 8.86 1.04 -11.77
N GLN A 87 10.18 0.86 -11.61
CA GLN A 87 10.93 -0.20 -12.30
C GLN A 87 10.52 -1.63 -11.88
N LYS A 88 9.93 -1.79 -10.70
CA LYS A 88 9.51 -3.08 -10.16
C LYS A 88 8.13 -2.97 -9.52
N VAL A 89 7.22 -3.81 -10.00
CA VAL A 89 5.84 -3.96 -9.52
C VAL A 89 5.68 -5.38 -8.99
N GLN A 90 5.13 -5.53 -7.79
CA GLN A 90 4.74 -6.82 -7.22
C GLN A 90 3.28 -6.77 -6.79
N SER A 91 2.56 -7.88 -7.00
CA SER A 91 1.13 -8.00 -6.70
C SER A 91 0.90 -9.10 -5.67
N PHE A 92 -0.05 -8.87 -4.77
CA PHE A 92 -0.37 -9.70 -3.61
C PHE A 92 -1.88 -9.88 -3.43
#